data_AF-A0A3B9ZP13-F1
#
_entry.id   AF-A0A3B9ZP13-F1
#
_cell.length_a   1.000
_cell.length_b   1.000
_cell.length_c   1.000
_cell.angle_alpha   90.00
_cell.angle_beta   90.00
_cell.angle_gamma   90.00
#
_symmetry.space_group_name_H-M   'P 1'
#
loop_
_entity.id
_entity.type
_entity.pdbx_description
1 polymer ?
#
loop_
_entity_poly.entity_id
_entity_poly.type
_entity_poly.pdbx_seq_one_letter_code
_entity_poly.pdbx_strand_id
1 'polypeptide(L)'
;MYSLQEEVTKKYVLDYLSQEEIFEFYIGKKVVIGQKYISPLRRDKHPTCGFKYSRTGTLFMKDFSGHFWGNCFDFVMQLYNLSFGEALEKIASDFQLLCLGSSREQRSRVMDEVMYRQKTKTKIEIKIRALSPSDYQYWGNFGIGSRTLELFKVMACECVFVNGRKIFDYEYHREAVYAYRLERGEYKIYFPERQTERFLCNTTLIQGYSQLPDTGNLLVITKSMKDVMLLREFKIYSISCNSESTPIPEDIIQSLKQRFSMVVSLYDFDYTGICGANFMKKHYGIPYVFFTNGRFGTTNYYQKDLTDFYKMFGRLELHDLIHISYAHIKNFYYTQLHSASGIEPKTKGNILPKGC
;
A
#
# COMPACT_ATOMS: atom_id res chain seq x y z
N MET A 1 -5.25 -44.99 -34.27
CA MET A 1 -5.17 -43.55 -34.59
C MET A 1 -4.91 -42.82 -33.28
N TYR A 2 -3.66 -42.40 -33.05
CA TYR A 2 -3.36 -41.50 -31.94
C TYR A 2 -3.74 -40.09 -32.38
N SER A 3 -4.80 -39.54 -31.78
CA SER A 3 -5.12 -38.12 -31.84
C SER A 3 -4.03 -37.39 -31.06
N LEU A 4 -3.14 -36.68 -31.75
CA LEU A 4 -2.30 -35.67 -31.12
C LEU A 4 -3.23 -34.50 -30.76
N GLN A 5 -3.80 -34.51 -29.54
CA GLN A 5 -4.35 -33.29 -28.98
C GLN A 5 -3.16 -32.35 -28.77
N GLU A 6 -3.08 -31.30 -29.59
CA GLU A 6 -2.14 -30.21 -29.34
C GLU A 6 -2.43 -29.65 -27.95
N GLU A 7 -1.44 -29.69 -27.06
CA GLU A 7 -1.56 -29.17 -25.70
C GLU A 7 -1.81 -27.65 -25.78
N VAL A 8 -2.92 -27.18 -25.21
CA VAL A 8 -3.25 -25.75 -25.21
C VAL A 8 -2.26 -25.03 -24.31
N THR A 9 -1.32 -24.30 -24.91
CA THR A 9 -0.34 -23.52 -24.17
C THR A 9 -0.75 -22.06 -24.04
N LYS A 10 -0.15 -21.36 -23.07
CA LYS A 10 -0.26 -19.89 -22.94
C LYS A 10 0.06 -19.17 -24.26
N LYS A 11 1.13 -19.62 -24.93
CA LYS A 11 1.56 -19.03 -26.21
C LYS A 11 0.49 -19.23 -27.27
N TYR A 12 -0.04 -20.44 -27.40
CA TYR A 12 -1.13 -20.74 -28.34
C TYR A 12 -2.31 -19.80 -28.14
N VAL A 13 -2.84 -19.66 -26.91
CA VAL A 13 -3.97 -18.75 -26.64
C VAL A 13 -3.65 -17.30 -27.02
N LEU A 14 -2.45 -16.81 -26.67
CA LEU A 14 -2.05 -15.42 -26.95
C LEU A 14 -1.66 -15.16 -28.41
N ASP A 15 -1.38 -16.19 -29.20
CA ASP A 15 -1.18 -16.06 -30.64
C ASP A 15 -2.53 -15.75 -31.36
N TYR A 16 -3.68 -16.06 -30.74
CA TYR A 16 -5.03 -15.81 -31.29
C TYR A 16 -5.81 -14.69 -30.58
N LEU A 17 -5.60 -14.49 -29.28
CA LEU A 17 -6.36 -13.54 -28.45
C LEU A 17 -5.44 -12.54 -27.75
N SER A 18 -5.84 -11.27 -27.72
CA SER A 18 -5.23 -10.29 -26.84
C SER A 18 -5.61 -10.53 -25.37
N GLN A 19 -4.78 -10.02 -24.46
CA GLN A 19 -5.06 -10.10 -23.03
C GLN A 19 -6.34 -9.34 -22.67
N GLU A 20 -6.61 -8.22 -23.35
CA GLU A 20 -7.87 -7.49 -23.27
C GLU A 20 -9.05 -8.34 -23.69
N GLU A 21 -9.04 -8.97 -24.87
CA GLU A 21 -10.18 -9.77 -25.36
C GLU A 21 -10.60 -10.82 -24.32
N ILE A 22 -9.64 -11.49 -23.68
CA ILE A 22 -9.92 -12.46 -22.62
C ILE A 22 -10.60 -11.79 -21.43
N PHE A 23 -10.04 -10.69 -20.90
CA PHE A 23 -10.67 -9.97 -19.79
C PHE A 23 -12.06 -9.43 -20.14
N GLU A 24 -12.20 -8.81 -21.31
CA GLU A 24 -13.44 -8.20 -21.78
C GLU A 24 -14.57 -9.22 -21.91
N PHE A 25 -14.25 -10.42 -22.41
CA PHE A 25 -15.20 -11.53 -22.54
C PHE A 25 -15.79 -11.94 -21.18
N TYR A 26 -14.94 -12.17 -20.18
CA TYR A 26 -15.39 -12.63 -18.86
C TYR A 26 -15.95 -11.51 -17.96
N ILE A 27 -15.57 -10.25 -18.21
CA ILE A 27 -16.09 -9.09 -17.47
C ILE A 27 -17.39 -8.57 -18.10
N GLY A 28 -17.59 -8.80 -19.40
CA GLY A 28 -18.71 -8.27 -20.17
C GLY A 28 -18.61 -6.75 -20.42
N LYS A 29 -17.42 -6.16 -20.31
CA LYS A 29 -17.17 -4.73 -20.54
C LYS A 29 -15.80 -4.52 -21.18
N LYS A 30 -15.70 -3.50 -22.02
CA LYS A 30 -14.41 -3.07 -22.60
C LYS A 30 -13.41 -2.66 -21.52
N VAL A 31 -12.17 -3.09 -21.70
CA VAL A 31 -11.04 -2.74 -20.84
C VAL A 31 -10.48 -1.39 -21.29
N VAL A 32 -10.53 -0.42 -20.36
CA VAL A 32 -10.09 0.95 -20.54
C VAL A 32 -9.12 1.26 -19.41
N ILE A 33 -7.86 1.46 -19.75
CA ILE A 33 -6.81 1.76 -18.77
C ILE A 33 -7.12 3.09 -18.06
N GLY A 34 -7.18 3.04 -16.73
CA GLY A 34 -7.51 4.20 -15.89
C GLY A 34 -8.98 4.29 -15.48
N GLN A 35 -9.85 3.44 -16.03
CA GLN A 35 -11.22 3.27 -15.55
C GLN A 35 -11.27 2.24 -14.42
N LYS A 36 -12.21 2.43 -13.47
CA LYS A 36 -12.51 1.44 -12.43
C LYS A 36 -13.69 0.55 -12.83
N TYR A 37 -13.64 -0.71 -12.42
CA TYR A 37 -14.60 -1.75 -12.72
C TYR A 37 -15.11 -2.39 -11.42
N ILE A 38 -16.37 -2.82 -11.42
CA ILE A 38 -16.92 -3.64 -10.33
C ILE A 38 -16.26 -5.01 -10.42
N SER A 39 -15.78 -5.53 -9.29
CA SER A 39 -15.12 -6.84 -9.25
C SER A 39 -16.13 -7.94 -9.61
N PRO A 40 -15.88 -8.76 -10.65
CA PRO A 40 -16.74 -9.90 -10.98
C PRO A 40 -16.45 -11.12 -10.10
N LEU A 41 -15.35 -11.10 -9.34
CA LEU A 41 -14.93 -12.21 -8.46
C LEU A 41 -15.66 -12.23 -7.12
N ARG A 42 -16.46 -11.21 -6.81
CA ARG A 42 -17.22 -11.11 -5.55
C ARG A 42 -18.45 -10.23 -5.75
N ARG A 43 -19.42 -10.33 -4.83
CA ARG A 43 -20.54 -9.37 -4.78
C ARG A 43 -20.01 -8.00 -4.37
N ASP A 44 -19.67 -7.18 -5.36
CA ASP A 44 -19.26 -5.81 -5.17
C ASP A 44 -20.32 -4.85 -5.73
N LYS A 45 -20.54 -3.73 -5.03
CA LYS A 45 -21.42 -2.65 -5.48
C LYS A 45 -20.63 -1.44 -5.97
N HIS A 46 -19.32 -1.40 -5.70
CA HIS A 46 -18.48 -0.25 -6.02
C HIS A 46 -17.39 -0.62 -7.03
N PRO A 47 -17.02 0.28 -7.95
CA PRO A 47 -15.89 0.04 -8.85
C PRO A 47 -14.56 0.05 -8.09
N THR A 48 -13.97 -1.12 -7.87
CA THR A 48 -12.75 -1.34 -7.07
C THR A 48 -11.61 -2.00 -7.86
N CYS A 49 -11.86 -2.54 -9.05
CA CYS A 49 -10.86 -3.13 -9.93
C CYS A 49 -10.33 -2.12 -10.94
N GLY A 50 -9.05 -2.23 -11.30
CA GLY A 50 -8.44 -1.44 -12.38
C GLY A 50 -7.38 -2.24 -13.13
N PHE A 51 -7.09 -1.81 -14.35
CA PHE A 51 -6.13 -2.46 -15.24
C PHE A 51 -4.81 -1.71 -15.34
N LYS A 52 -3.71 -2.47 -15.41
CA LYS A 52 -2.36 -1.93 -15.58
C LYS A 52 -1.47 -2.89 -16.36
N TYR A 53 -0.76 -2.35 -17.33
CA TYR A 53 0.32 -3.05 -18.02
C TYR A 53 1.61 -3.11 -17.19
N SER A 54 2.26 -4.28 -17.16
CA SER A 54 3.62 -4.44 -16.68
C SER A 54 4.63 -3.85 -17.68
N ARG A 55 5.90 -3.72 -17.26
CA ARG A 55 6.99 -3.31 -18.15
C ARG A 55 7.21 -4.29 -19.31
N THR A 56 6.83 -5.56 -19.13
CA THR A 56 6.97 -6.64 -20.11
C THR A 56 5.73 -6.78 -21.02
N GLY A 57 4.76 -5.87 -20.94
CA GLY A 57 3.56 -5.90 -21.78
C GLY A 57 2.45 -6.84 -21.28
N THR A 58 2.57 -7.41 -20.08
CA THR A 58 1.50 -8.22 -19.49
C THR A 58 0.45 -7.33 -18.86
N LEU A 59 -0.82 -7.51 -19.23
CA LEU A 59 -1.95 -6.80 -18.67
C LEU A 59 -2.39 -7.46 -17.36
N PHE A 60 -2.38 -6.70 -16.28
CA PHE A 60 -2.84 -7.13 -14.96
C PHE A 60 -4.12 -6.41 -14.57
N MET A 61 -5.04 -7.15 -13.95
CA MET A 61 -6.12 -6.57 -13.17
C MET A 61 -5.70 -6.53 -11.70
N LYS A 62 -5.96 -5.41 -11.03
CA LYS A 62 -5.78 -5.25 -9.57
C LYS A 62 -7.11 -4.83 -8.95
N ASP A 63 -7.55 -5.58 -7.95
CA ASP A 63 -8.61 -5.15 -7.03
C ASP A 63 -7.97 -4.34 -5.89
N PHE A 64 -8.32 -3.05 -5.80
CA PHE A 64 -7.78 -2.13 -4.79
C PHE A 64 -8.26 -2.44 -3.36
N SER A 65 -9.24 -3.32 -3.20
CA SER A 65 -9.64 -3.87 -1.90
C SER A 65 -8.79 -5.05 -1.42
N GLY A 66 -7.87 -5.55 -2.25
CA GLY A 66 -6.89 -6.58 -1.88
C GLY A 66 -7.29 -8.02 -2.20
N HIS A 67 -8.43 -8.26 -2.84
CA HIS A 67 -8.92 -9.62 -3.14
C HIS A 67 -8.31 -10.27 -4.38
N PHE A 68 -7.76 -9.49 -5.32
CA PHE A 68 -7.21 -10.02 -6.57
C PHE A 68 -6.07 -9.16 -7.11
N TRP A 69 -5.04 -9.83 -7.61
CA TRP A 69 -4.02 -9.23 -8.47
C TRP A 69 -3.43 -10.31 -9.37
N GLY A 70 -3.62 -10.18 -10.68
CA GLY A 70 -3.24 -11.22 -11.63
C GLY A 70 -3.47 -10.83 -13.09
N ASN A 71 -2.92 -11.64 -14.01
CA ASN A 71 -3.11 -11.52 -15.45
C ASN A 71 -4.46 -12.15 -15.87
N CYS A 72 -4.74 -12.20 -17.18
CA CYS A 72 -6.00 -12.73 -17.70
C CYS A 72 -6.22 -14.22 -17.37
N PHE A 73 -5.17 -15.03 -17.29
CA PHE A 73 -5.26 -16.45 -16.92
C PHE A 73 -5.53 -16.62 -15.43
N ASP A 74 -4.79 -15.90 -14.58
CA ASP A 74 -5.01 -15.90 -13.12
C ASP A 74 -6.45 -15.48 -12.79
N PHE A 75 -7.01 -14.56 -13.58
CA PHE A 75 -8.37 -14.10 -13.44
C PHE A 75 -9.39 -15.19 -13.77
N VAL A 76 -9.22 -15.93 -14.86
CA VAL A 76 -10.09 -17.06 -15.22
C VAL A 76 -9.99 -18.19 -14.21
N MET A 77 -8.76 -18.50 -13.76
CA MET A 77 -8.52 -19.47 -12.69
C MET A 77 -9.32 -19.11 -11.44
N GLN A 78 -9.29 -17.85 -11.01
CA GLN A 78 -10.00 -17.43 -9.81
C GLN A 78 -11.52 -17.30 -10.02
N LEU A 79 -11.97 -16.90 -11.21
CA LEU A 79 -13.40 -16.74 -11.52
C LEU A 79 -14.14 -18.09 -11.51
N TYR A 80 -13.47 -19.16 -11.95
CA TYR A 80 -14.06 -20.49 -12.08
C TYR A 80 -13.48 -21.54 -11.13
N ASN A 81 -12.54 -21.14 -10.25
CA ASN A 81 -11.82 -22.03 -9.36
C ASN A 81 -11.14 -23.21 -10.10
N LEU A 82 -10.33 -22.86 -11.10
CA LEU A 82 -9.64 -23.79 -11.99
C LEU A 82 -8.13 -23.77 -11.77
N SER A 83 -7.47 -24.87 -12.09
CA SER A 83 -6.02 -24.91 -12.32
C SER A 83 -5.64 -24.14 -13.59
N PHE A 84 -4.35 -23.88 -13.76
CA PHE A 84 -3.86 -23.13 -14.93
C PHE A 84 -4.14 -23.86 -16.26
N GLY A 85 -3.97 -25.19 -16.30
CA GLY A 85 -4.28 -26.00 -17.50
C GLY A 85 -5.77 -25.95 -17.85
N GLU A 86 -6.63 -26.16 -16.87
CA GLU A 86 -8.10 -26.07 -17.04
C GLU A 86 -8.55 -24.66 -17.47
N ALA A 87 -7.90 -23.61 -16.97
CA ALA A 87 -8.18 -22.25 -17.41
C ALA A 87 -7.81 -22.01 -18.88
N LEU A 88 -6.70 -22.59 -19.37
CA LEU A 88 -6.32 -22.53 -20.78
C LEU A 88 -7.32 -23.26 -21.67
N GLU A 89 -7.72 -24.47 -21.28
CA GLU A 89 -8.75 -25.25 -21.99
C GLU A 89 -10.09 -24.52 -22.01
N LYS A 90 -10.48 -23.91 -20.88
CA LYS A 90 -11.70 -23.12 -20.78
C LYS A 90 -11.67 -21.92 -21.72
N ILE A 91 -10.58 -21.15 -21.76
CA ILE A 91 -10.45 -20.01 -22.69
C ILE A 91 -10.51 -20.52 -24.12
N ALA A 92 -9.77 -21.58 -24.45
CA ALA A 92 -9.77 -22.15 -25.80
C ALA A 92 -11.16 -22.64 -26.23
N SER A 93 -11.93 -23.23 -25.31
CA SER A 93 -13.31 -23.65 -25.54
C SER A 93 -14.27 -22.47 -25.70
N ASP A 94 -14.24 -21.51 -24.76
CA ASP A 94 -15.14 -20.35 -24.75
C ASP A 94 -14.95 -19.47 -26.00
N PHE A 95 -13.73 -19.39 -26.52
CA PHE A 95 -13.38 -18.69 -27.76
C PHE A 95 -13.34 -19.60 -29.00
N GLN A 96 -13.72 -20.88 -28.87
CA GLN A 96 -13.78 -21.85 -29.97
C GLN A 96 -12.45 -22.05 -30.74
N LEU A 97 -11.31 -21.88 -30.07
CA LEU A 97 -9.98 -22.03 -30.65
C LEU A 97 -9.69 -23.47 -31.09
N LEU A 98 -10.28 -24.46 -30.42
CA LEU A 98 -10.06 -25.90 -30.68
C LEU A 98 -10.82 -26.46 -31.90
N CYS A 99 -11.77 -25.71 -32.45
CA CYS A 99 -12.60 -26.16 -33.58
C CYS A 99 -12.10 -25.65 -34.95
N LEU A 100 -11.00 -24.89 -34.99
CA LEU A 100 -10.47 -24.26 -36.21
C LEU A 100 -9.56 -25.20 -37.02
N GLY A 101 -10.03 -26.43 -37.24
CA GLY A 101 -9.54 -27.28 -38.32
C GLY A 101 -10.38 -27.02 -39.57
N SER A 102 -9.79 -26.49 -40.64
CA SER A 102 -10.31 -26.48 -42.02
C SER A 102 -11.01 -25.22 -42.59
N SER A 103 -10.66 -24.00 -42.18
CA SER A 103 -10.82 -22.82 -43.07
C SER A 103 -9.83 -21.72 -42.72
N ARG A 104 -8.73 -21.72 -43.48
CA ARG A 104 -7.64 -20.74 -43.42
C ARG A 104 -8.09 -19.45 -44.10
N GLU A 105 -8.77 -18.57 -43.37
CA GLU A 105 -8.59 -17.15 -43.60
C GLU A 105 -7.57 -16.67 -42.59
N GLN A 106 -6.36 -16.53 -43.10
CA GLN A 106 -5.25 -15.85 -42.44
C GLN A 106 -5.69 -14.42 -42.17
N ARG A 107 -6.43 -14.19 -41.08
CA ARG A 107 -6.46 -12.88 -40.45
C ARG A 107 -5.06 -12.69 -39.90
N SER A 108 -4.15 -12.20 -40.73
CA SER A 108 -3.00 -11.47 -40.24
C SER A 108 -3.59 -10.30 -39.47
N ARG A 109 -3.89 -10.52 -38.18
CA ARG A 109 -4.00 -9.41 -37.26
C ARG A 109 -2.57 -8.89 -37.22
N VAL A 110 -2.39 -7.78 -37.94
CA VAL A 110 -1.42 -6.76 -37.58
C VAL A 110 -1.40 -6.79 -36.06
N MET A 111 -0.27 -7.15 -35.46
CA MET A 111 0.00 -6.72 -34.11
C MET A 111 -0.23 -5.23 -34.20
N ASP A 112 -1.44 -4.77 -33.86
CA ASP A 112 -1.65 -3.39 -33.54
C ASP A 112 -0.53 -3.16 -32.55
N GLU A 113 0.41 -2.31 -32.92
CA GLU A 113 1.30 -1.69 -31.98
C GLU A 113 0.33 -1.14 -30.95
N VAL A 114 0.08 -1.93 -29.90
CA VAL A 114 -0.74 -1.55 -28.76
C VAL A 114 -0.02 -0.31 -28.33
N MET A 115 -0.59 0.83 -28.71
CA MET A 115 0.05 2.13 -28.62
C MET A 115 0.55 2.13 -27.20
N TYR A 116 1.87 2.00 -27.07
CA TYR A 116 2.55 2.01 -25.80
C TYR A 116 2.39 3.45 -25.40
N ARG A 117 1.22 3.81 -24.86
CA ARG A 117 1.01 5.02 -24.11
C ARG A 117 1.88 4.78 -22.90
N GLN A 118 3.18 5.05 -23.08
CA GLN A 118 4.08 5.39 -22.01
C GLN A 118 3.27 6.34 -21.19
N LYS A 119 2.78 5.88 -20.02
CA LYS A 119 2.19 6.80 -19.07
C LYS A 119 3.34 7.72 -18.73
N THR A 120 3.36 8.89 -19.38
CA THR A 120 4.16 10.01 -18.95
C THR A 120 3.90 10.12 -17.45
N LYS A 121 4.99 10.13 -16.66
CA LYS A 121 4.89 10.20 -15.21
C LYS A 121 3.86 11.26 -14.83
N THR A 122 2.85 10.88 -14.05
CA THR A 122 1.78 11.81 -13.65
C THR A 122 2.43 13.06 -13.08
N LYS A 123 2.17 14.22 -13.68
CA LYS A 123 2.70 15.48 -13.21
C LYS A 123 1.70 16.08 -12.24
N ILE A 124 2.12 16.27 -10.99
CA ILE A 124 1.35 17.03 -10.00
C ILE A 124 2.02 18.38 -9.82
N GLU A 125 1.25 19.44 -10.01
CA GLU A 125 1.66 20.83 -9.77
C GLU A 125 0.72 21.43 -8.74
N ILE A 126 1.26 22.27 -7.85
CA ILE A 126 0.49 22.89 -6.78
C ILE A 126 0.77 24.37 -6.73
N LYS A 127 -0.27 25.15 -6.43
CA LYS A 127 -0.12 26.52 -5.92
C LYS A 127 -0.28 26.43 -4.40
N ILE A 128 0.69 26.92 -3.65
CA ILE A 128 0.68 26.85 -2.19
C ILE A 128 0.08 28.12 -1.60
N ARG A 129 -0.62 27.98 -0.47
CA ARG A 129 -0.99 29.10 0.40
C ARG A 129 -0.28 28.97 1.75
N ALA A 130 -0.21 30.07 2.48
CA ALA A 130 0.24 30.03 3.87
C ALA A 130 -0.70 29.14 4.71
N LEU A 131 -0.13 28.44 5.70
CA LEU A 131 -0.90 27.73 6.72
C LEU A 131 -1.65 28.76 7.57
N SER A 132 -2.97 28.62 7.66
CA SER A 132 -3.85 29.44 8.47
C SER A 132 -3.90 28.93 9.92
N PRO A 133 -4.45 29.71 10.86
CA PRO A 133 -4.73 29.23 12.21
C PRO A 133 -5.57 27.94 12.25
N SER A 134 -6.53 27.79 11.34
CA SER A 134 -7.37 26.58 11.25
C SER A 134 -6.57 25.36 10.79
N ASP A 135 -5.58 25.52 9.91
CA ASP A 135 -4.70 24.42 9.52
C ASP A 135 -3.85 23.97 10.71
N TYR A 136 -3.27 24.92 11.47
CA TYR A 136 -2.50 24.58 12.67
C TYR A 136 -3.36 23.90 13.73
N GLN A 137 -4.61 24.35 13.90
CA GLN A 137 -5.57 23.69 14.80
C GLN A 137 -5.88 22.26 14.34
N TYR A 138 -6.10 22.06 13.03
CA TYR A 138 -6.34 20.73 12.46
C TYR A 138 -5.20 19.76 12.76
N TRP A 139 -3.95 20.15 12.50
CA TRP A 139 -2.77 19.32 12.77
C TRP A 139 -2.51 19.14 14.28
N GLY A 140 -2.76 20.19 15.08
CA GLY A 140 -2.65 20.17 16.53
C GLY A 140 -3.60 19.17 17.19
N ASN A 141 -4.78 18.92 16.62
CA ASN A 141 -5.70 17.88 17.08
C ASN A 141 -5.12 16.45 16.98
N PHE A 142 -4.08 16.27 16.16
CA PHE A 142 -3.32 15.02 16.05
C PHE A 142 -1.95 15.10 16.73
N GLY A 143 -1.68 16.17 17.48
CA GLY A 143 -0.44 16.35 18.23
C GLY A 143 0.73 16.86 17.40
N ILE A 144 0.49 17.26 16.15
CA ILE A 144 1.54 17.66 15.21
C ILE A 144 1.72 19.17 15.25
N GLY A 145 2.92 19.62 15.65
CA GLY A 145 3.27 21.02 15.75
C GLY A 145 3.78 21.63 14.44
N SER A 146 3.84 22.96 14.38
CA SER A 146 4.31 23.72 13.21
C SER A 146 5.74 23.37 12.78
N ARG A 147 6.65 23.17 13.74
CA ARG A 147 8.05 22.75 13.46
C ARG A 147 8.10 21.40 12.73
N THR A 148 7.21 20.49 13.06
CA THR A 148 7.11 19.18 12.42
C THR A 148 6.53 19.31 11.02
N LEU A 149 5.49 20.14 10.83
CA LEU A 149 4.97 20.45 9.49
C LEU A 149 6.04 21.02 8.57
N GLU A 150 6.87 21.94 9.08
CA GLU A 150 8.00 22.51 8.34
C GLU A 150 9.07 21.46 8.01
N LEU A 151 9.51 20.68 9.01
CA LEU A 151 10.51 19.62 8.85
C LEU A 151 10.13 18.62 7.75
N PHE A 152 8.84 18.27 7.70
CA PHE A 152 8.30 17.33 6.73
C PHE A 152 7.70 17.99 5.48
N LYS A 153 7.91 19.30 5.31
CA LYS A 153 7.50 20.08 4.13
C LYS A 153 6.01 19.91 3.80
N VAL A 154 5.17 19.90 4.83
CA VAL A 154 3.71 19.91 4.69
C VAL A 154 3.28 21.32 4.29
N MET A 155 2.57 21.42 3.18
CA MET A 155 2.11 22.70 2.63
C MET A 155 0.59 22.67 2.47
N ALA A 156 -0.07 23.79 2.74
CA ALA A 156 -1.46 23.97 2.38
C ALA A 156 -1.58 24.30 0.88
N CYS A 157 -2.49 23.60 0.20
CA CYS A 157 -2.75 23.81 -1.22
C CYS A 157 -3.80 24.89 -1.42
N GLU A 158 -3.49 25.87 -2.27
CA GLU A 158 -4.47 26.78 -2.86
C GLU A 158 -5.09 26.13 -4.10
N CYS A 159 -4.26 25.58 -5.00
CA CYS A 159 -4.71 24.86 -6.19
C CYS A 159 -3.89 23.58 -6.38
N VAL A 160 -4.52 22.54 -6.95
CA VAL A 160 -3.83 21.31 -7.37
C VAL A 160 -4.14 21.03 -8.84
N PHE A 161 -3.10 20.77 -9.62
CA PHE A 161 -3.17 20.43 -11.02
C PHE A 161 -2.58 19.02 -11.25
N VAL A 162 -3.25 18.25 -12.10
CA VAL A 162 -2.79 16.93 -12.54
C VAL A 162 -2.70 16.94 -14.06
N ASN A 163 -1.50 16.75 -14.59
CA ASN A 163 -1.21 16.80 -16.03
C ASN A 163 -1.78 18.08 -16.68
N GLY A 164 -1.57 19.24 -16.06
CA GLY A 164 -2.07 20.54 -16.52
C GLY A 164 -3.54 20.83 -16.23
N ARG A 165 -4.35 19.84 -15.82
CA ARG A 165 -5.75 20.04 -15.46
C ARG A 165 -5.89 20.42 -13.98
N LYS A 166 -6.54 21.54 -13.69
CA LYS A 166 -6.92 21.91 -12.30
C LYS A 166 -7.95 20.91 -11.76
N ILE A 167 -7.63 20.23 -10.67
CA ILE A 167 -8.52 19.27 -10.00
C ILE A 167 -9.05 19.78 -8.65
N PHE A 168 -8.43 20.84 -8.12
CA PHE A 168 -8.79 21.45 -6.85
C PHE A 168 -8.47 22.93 -6.88
N ASP A 169 -9.36 23.71 -6.26
CA ASP A 169 -9.26 25.15 -6.10
C ASP A 169 -9.90 25.56 -4.76
N TYR A 170 -9.07 26.07 -3.85
CA TYR A 170 -9.47 26.43 -2.49
C TYR A 170 -10.50 27.58 -2.49
N GLU A 171 -10.49 28.45 -3.52
CA GLU A 171 -11.43 29.55 -3.57
C GLU A 171 -12.89 29.08 -3.70
N TYR A 172 -13.09 27.97 -4.40
CA TYR A 172 -14.40 27.41 -4.67
C TYR A 172 -14.83 26.39 -3.62
N HIS A 173 -13.93 25.49 -3.23
CA HIS A 173 -14.31 24.37 -2.37
C HIS A 173 -14.22 24.69 -0.88
N ARG A 174 -13.31 25.59 -0.48
CA ARG A 174 -13.02 25.93 0.93
C ARG A 174 -12.66 24.73 1.83
N GLU A 175 -12.43 23.52 1.27
CA GLU A 175 -11.93 22.36 2.03
C GLU A 175 -10.41 22.48 2.27
N ALA A 176 -9.94 21.98 3.42
CA ALA A 176 -8.50 21.89 3.67
C ALA A 176 -7.86 20.83 2.76
N VAL A 177 -6.77 21.18 2.09
CA VAL A 177 -5.98 20.26 1.25
C VAL A 177 -4.51 20.48 1.53
N TYR A 178 -3.78 19.38 1.75
CA TYR A 178 -2.36 19.43 2.08
C TYR A 178 -1.53 18.67 1.06
N ALA A 179 -0.31 19.14 0.82
CA ALA A 179 0.70 18.43 0.05
C ALA A 179 1.86 18.03 0.98
N TYR A 180 2.21 16.75 0.97
CA TYR A 180 3.50 16.27 1.45
C TYR A 180 4.49 16.34 0.29
N ARG A 181 5.47 17.25 0.37
CA ARG A 181 6.53 17.36 -0.64
C ARG A 181 7.72 16.51 -0.23
N LEU A 182 7.89 15.37 -0.89
CA LEU A 182 9.03 14.48 -0.65
C LEU A 182 10.28 15.02 -1.35
N GLU A 183 10.13 15.40 -2.62
CA GLU A 183 11.16 16.06 -3.44
C GLU A 183 10.51 17.11 -4.36
N ARG A 184 11.33 17.86 -5.11
CA ARG A 184 10.84 18.85 -6.08
C ARG A 184 10.04 18.14 -7.18
N GLY A 185 8.73 18.38 -7.22
CA GLY A 185 7.82 17.75 -8.20
C GLY A 185 7.24 16.41 -7.75
N GLU A 186 7.62 15.90 -6.58
CA GLU A 186 7.17 14.63 -6.01
C GLU A 186 6.26 14.90 -4.81
N TYR A 187 4.96 14.71 -5.01
CA TYR A 187 3.93 15.06 -4.05
C TYR A 187 3.03 13.89 -3.71
N LYS A 188 2.60 13.87 -2.46
CA LYS A 188 1.39 13.19 -2.02
C LYS A 188 0.40 14.23 -1.53
N ILE A 189 -0.73 14.36 -2.21
CA ILE A 189 -1.81 15.25 -1.87
C ILE A 189 -2.77 14.52 -0.94
N TYR A 190 -3.18 15.18 0.13
CA TYR A 190 -4.07 14.68 1.15
C TYR A 190 -5.31 15.56 1.26
N PHE A 191 -6.47 14.94 1.08
CA PHE A 191 -7.80 15.52 1.24
C PHE A 191 -8.42 15.00 2.55
N PRO A 192 -8.19 15.68 3.69
CA PRO A 192 -8.61 15.22 5.02
C PRO A 192 -10.12 14.97 5.17
N GLU A 193 -10.93 15.83 4.57
CA GLU A 193 -12.39 15.87 4.72
C GLU A 193 -13.14 14.89 3.80
N ARG A 194 -12.46 14.36 2.77
CA ARG A 194 -13.07 13.41 1.83
C ARG A 194 -13.23 12.03 2.48
N GLN A 195 -14.33 11.36 2.16
CA GLN A 195 -14.60 9.99 2.61
C GLN A 195 -13.94 8.94 1.71
N THR A 196 -13.78 9.24 0.43
CA THR A 196 -13.12 8.37 -0.57
C THR A 196 -12.04 9.14 -1.31
N GLU A 197 -11.05 8.43 -1.89
CA GLU A 197 -9.96 9.03 -2.67
C GLU A 197 -9.22 10.16 -1.93
N ARG A 198 -8.94 9.92 -0.64
CA ARG A 198 -8.30 10.89 0.27
C ARG A 198 -6.86 11.22 -0.11
N PHE A 199 -6.24 10.41 -0.97
CA PHE A 199 -4.84 10.56 -1.35
C PHE A 199 -4.69 10.52 -2.87
N LEU A 200 -3.88 11.44 -3.38
CA LEU A 200 -3.39 11.45 -4.76
C LEU A 200 -1.87 11.56 -4.72
N CYS A 201 -1.17 10.72 -5.48
CA CYS A 201 0.30 10.65 -5.41
C CYS A 201 0.90 10.48 -6.80
N ASN A 202 2.06 11.09 -7.05
CA ASN A 202 2.85 10.89 -8.27
C ASN A 202 4.26 10.33 -8.02
N THR A 203 4.53 9.89 -6.79
CA THR A 203 5.86 9.47 -6.37
C THR A 203 5.87 8.06 -5.81
N THR A 204 7.03 7.41 -5.90
CA THR A 204 7.34 6.14 -5.25
C THR A 204 8.27 6.33 -4.05
N LEU A 205 8.66 7.57 -3.75
CA LEU A 205 9.53 7.88 -2.62
C LEU A 205 8.87 7.52 -1.29
N ILE A 206 9.71 7.08 -0.35
CA ILE A 206 9.30 6.72 1.00
C ILE A 206 9.12 8.00 1.82
N GLN A 207 7.94 8.13 2.42
CA GLN A 207 7.61 9.26 3.28
C GLN A 207 8.44 9.22 4.55
N GLY A 208 9.03 10.35 4.94
CA GLY A 208 9.88 10.48 6.14
C GLY A 208 11.35 10.06 5.95
N TYR A 209 11.71 9.46 4.82
CA TYR A 209 13.06 8.90 4.61
C TYR A 209 14.15 9.96 4.66
N SER A 210 13.92 11.14 4.07
CA SER A 210 14.89 12.25 4.07
C SER A 210 15.08 12.93 5.42
N GLN A 211 14.23 12.62 6.41
CA GLN A 211 14.33 13.10 7.79
C GLN A 211 15.03 12.11 8.72
N LEU A 212 15.48 10.96 8.20
CA LEU A 212 16.21 9.96 8.98
C LEU A 212 17.67 10.39 9.24
N PRO A 213 18.23 10.09 10.42
CA PRO A 213 19.65 10.25 10.70
C PRO A 213 20.44 9.14 10.01
N ASP A 214 21.76 9.29 9.91
CA ASP A 214 22.63 8.23 9.37
C ASP A 214 22.46 6.92 10.13
N THR A 215 22.42 6.97 11.46
CA THR A 215 22.18 5.82 12.34
C THR A 215 21.22 6.15 13.49
N GLY A 216 20.55 5.15 14.04
CA GLY A 216 19.71 5.32 15.23
C GLY A 216 19.39 4.02 15.95
N ASN A 217 18.78 4.11 17.14
CA ASN A 217 18.45 2.92 17.92
C ASN A 217 17.17 2.23 17.42
N LEU A 218 16.13 3.00 17.12
CA LEU A 218 14.82 2.51 16.71
C LEU A 218 14.33 3.24 15.45
N LEU A 219 13.87 2.46 14.49
CA LEU A 219 13.07 2.91 13.36
C LEU A 219 11.70 2.25 13.39
N VAL A 220 10.65 3.04 13.18
CA VAL A 220 9.27 2.55 13.03
C VAL A 220 8.81 2.69 11.58
N ILE A 221 8.35 1.61 10.97
CA ILE A 221 7.70 1.61 9.65
C ILE A 221 6.19 1.62 9.87
N THR A 222 5.53 2.72 9.53
CA THR A 222 4.10 2.92 9.75
C THR A 222 3.33 3.11 8.45
N LYS A 223 2.00 3.18 8.54
CA LYS A 223 1.10 3.23 7.39
C LYS A 223 1.01 4.61 6.72
N SER A 224 1.28 5.69 7.46
CA SER A 224 0.97 7.04 6.99
C SER A 224 1.97 8.10 7.43
N MET A 225 2.06 9.19 6.66
CA MET A 225 2.87 10.37 7.03
C MET A 225 2.38 11.03 8.32
N LYS A 226 1.07 10.95 8.61
CA LYS A 226 0.51 11.53 9.82
C LYS A 226 1.09 10.85 11.06
N ASP A 227 1.18 9.52 11.04
CA ASP A 227 1.83 8.74 12.11
C ASP A 227 3.33 9.01 12.17
N VAL A 228 3.99 9.17 11.02
CA VAL A 228 5.41 9.57 10.96
C VAL A 228 5.64 10.88 11.70
N MET A 229 4.81 11.89 11.41
CA MET A 229 4.89 13.20 12.05
C MET A 229 4.58 13.15 13.53
N LEU A 230 3.55 12.41 13.94
CA LEU A 230 3.23 12.24 15.36
C LEU A 230 4.37 11.56 16.11
N LEU A 231 4.93 10.46 15.59
CA LEU A 231 6.09 9.80 16.21
C LEU A 231 7.30 10.73 16.32
N ARG A 232 7.48 11.65 15.37
CA ARG A 232 8.56 12.64 15.44
C ARG A 232 8.41 13.60 16.63
N GLU A 233 7.20 13.94 17.05
CA GLU A 233 6.92 14.74 18.25
C GLU A 233 7.39 14.07 19.55
N PHE A 234 7.57 12.74 19.51
CA PHE A 234 8.13 11.90 20.56
C PHE A 234 9.59 11.50 20.29
N LYS A 235 10.26 12.17 19.34
CA LYS A 235 11.66 11.93 18.96
C LYS A 235 11.92 10.52 18.42
N ILE A 236 10.90 9.85 17.89
CA ILE A 236 11.01 8.54 17.25
C ILE A 236 11.16 8.75 15.75
N TYR A 237 12.17 8.12 15.17
CA TYR A 237 12.37 8.10 13.73
C TYR A 237 11.45 7.07 13.08
N SER A 238 10.83 7.46 11.98
CA SER A 238 9.83 6.62 11.33
C SER A 238 9.70 6.95 9.84
N ILE A 239 9.19 5.98 9.09
CA ILE A 239 8.91 6.10 7.66
C ILE A 239 7.56 5.49 7.33
N SER A 240 6.98 5.86 6.18
CA SER A 240 5.79 5.20 5.65
C SER A 240 5.81 5.00 4.14
N CYS A 241 5.13 3.94 3.68
CA CYS A 241 4.91 3.69 2.27
C CYS A 241 3.75 4.54 1.74
N ASN A 242 3.70 4.73 0.42
CA ASN A 242 2.57 5.45 -0.19
C ASN A 242 1.23 4.70 -0.05
N SER A 243 1.29 3.37 0.09
CA SER A 243 0.20 2.47 0.47
C SER A 243 0.78 1.28 1.24
N GLU A 244 0.04 0.74 2.22
CA GLU A 244 0.40 -0.48 2.95
C GLU A 244 0.60 -1.70 2.03
N SER A 245 -0.04 -1.69 0.86
CA SER A 245 0.09 -2.73 -0.16
C SER A 245 1.32 -2.57 -1.07
N THR A 246 2.13 -1.52 -0.88
CA THR A 246 3.32 -1.27 -1.68
C THR A 246 4.56 -1.78 -0.94
N PRO A 247 5.24 -2.83 -1.44
CA PRO A 247 6.47 -3.31 -0.84
C PRO A 247 7.57 -2.23 -0.86
N ILE A 248 8.35 -2.16 0.21
CA ILE A 248 9.59 -1.36 0.26
C ILE A 248 10.68 -2.13 -0.50
N PRO A 249 11.46 -1.49 -1.39
CA PRO A 249 12.61 -2.13 -2.03
C PRO A 249 13.57 -2.78 -1.02
N GLU A 250 14.04 -4.00 -1.34
CA GLU A 250 14.86 -4.82 -0.43
C GLU A 250 16.18 -4.14 -0.07
N ASP A 251 16.81 -3.45 -1.01
CA ASP A 251 18.02 -2.66 -0.81
C ASP A 251 17.83 -1.56 0.24
N ILE A 252 16.67 -0.90 0.22
CA ILE A 252 16.31 0.09 1.23
C ILE A 252 16.12 -0.57 2.59
N ILE A 253 15.41 -1.71 2.66
CA ILE A 253 15.22 -2.44 3.92
C ILE A 253 16.56 -2.88 4.52
N GLN A 254 17.47 -3.40 3.71
CA GLN A 254 18.81 -3.80 4.15
C GLN A 254 19.60 -2.61 4.68
N SER A 255 19.58 -1.47 3.97
CA SER A 255 20.21 -0.24 4.44
C SER A 255 19.63 0.21 5.79
N LEU A 256 18.31 0.18 5.96
CA LEU A 256 17.67 0.57 7.21
C LEU A 256 18.06 -0.36 8.37
N LYS A 257 18.14 -1.67 8.14
CA LYS A 257 18.60 -2.63 9.16
C LYS A 257 20.06 -2.47 9.55
N GLN A 258 20.91 -1.96 8.66
CA GLN A 258 22.31 -1.63 8.98
C GLN A 258 22.41 -0.33 9.78
N ARG A 259 21.56 0.65 9.45
CA ARG A 259 21.55 1.97 10.08
C ARG A 259 20.85 1.99 11.44
N PHE A 260 19.91 1.08 11.68
CA PHE A 260 19.11 1.04 12.89
C PHE A 260 19.22 -0.27 13.64
N SER A 261 19.49 -0.21 14.95
CA SER A 261 19.61 -1.41 15.80
C SER A 261 18.30 -2.19 15.90
N MET A 262 17.17 -1.50 15.85
CA MET A 262 15.83 -2.10 15.90
C MET A 262 14.95 -1.47 14.82
N VAL A 263 14.29 -2.32 14.04
CA VAL A 263 13.30 -1.90 13.03
C VAL A 263 11.99 -2.62 13.32
N VAL A 264 10.91 -1.88 13.51
CA VAL A 264 9.58 -2.48 13.77
C VAL A 264 8.55 -1.89 12.83
N SER A 265 7.53 -2.65 12.47
CA SER A 265 6.35 -2.11 11.81
C SER A 265 5.25 -1.78 12.81
N LEU A 266 4.54 -0.68 12.58
CA LEU A 266 3.39 -0.23 13.36
C LEU A 266 2.25 0.10 12.40
N TYR A 267 1.38 -0.88 12.16
CA TYR A 267 0.19 -0.76 11.32
C TYR A 267 -1.08 -0.87 12.15
N ASP A 268 -2.21 -0.54 11.53
CA ASP A 268 -3.51 -0.60 12.19
C ASP A 268 -3.88 -2.02 12.58
N PHE A 269 -4.62 -2.14 13.69
CA PHE A 269 -5.21 -3.41 14.10
C PHE A 269 -6.54 -3.70 13.38
N ASP A 270 -6.45 -3.82 12.05
CA ASP A 270 -7.50 -4.26 11.13
C ASP A 270 -6.97 -5.31 10.14
N TYR A 271 -7.84 -5.78 9.24
CA TYR A 271 -7.46 -6.84 8.30
C TYR A 271 -6.27 -6.44 7.42
N THR A 272 -6.29 -5.22 6.85
CA THR A 272 -5.25 -4.75 5.93
C THR A 272 -3.92 -4.54 6.67
N GLY A 273 -3.96 -3.91 7.84
CA GLY A 273 -2.78 -3.69 8.67
C GLY A 273 -2.19 -5.01 9.19
N ILE A 274 -3.01 -6.00 9.55
CA ILE A 274 -2.54 -7.33 9.94
C ILE A 274 -1.90 -8.07 8.77
N CYS A 275 -2.48 -8.00 7.57
CA CYS A 275 -1.88 -8.57 6.36
C CYS A 275 -0.53 -7.90 6.05
N GLY A 276 -0.47 -6.57 6.10
CA GLY A 276 0.75 -5.80 5.89
C GLY A 276 1.84 -6.14 6.90
N ALA A 277 1.51 -6.24 8.19
CA ALA A 277 2.48 -6.55 9.24
C ALA A 277 3.01 -7.98 9.09
N ASN A 278 2.15 -8.93 8.73
CA ASN A 278 2.58 -10.29 8.42
C ASN A 278 3.49 -10.35 7.19
N PHE A 279 3.23 -9.53 6.16
CA PHE A 279 4.13 -9.39 5.02
C PHE A 279 5.50 -8.85 5.46
N MET A 280 5.54 -7.79 6.27
CA MET A 280 6.80 -7.24 6.81
C MET A 280 7.59 -8.29 7.59
N LYS A 281 6.91 -9.09 8.41
CA LYS A 281 7.54 -10.16 9.19
C LYS A 281 8.06 -11.30 8.32
N LYS A 282 7.25 -11.82 7.39
CA LYS A 282 7.60 -12.98 6.58
C LYS A 282 8.62 -12.64 5.49
N HIS A 283 8.45 -11.50 4.85
CA HIS A 283 9.27 -11.12 3.70
C HIS A 283 10.56 -10.43 4.12
N TYR A 284 10.48 -9.50 5.09
CA TYR A 284 11.64 -8.73 5.54
C TYR A 284 12.17 -9.17 6.90
N GLY A 285 11.56 -10.11 7.62
CA GLY A 285 11.97 -10.42 8.99
C GLY A 285 11.79 -9.25 9.98
N ILE A 286 10.91 -8.29 9.65
CA ILE A 286 10.65 -7.12 10.50
C ILE A 286 9.50 -7.44 11.47
N PRO A 287 9.73 -7.42 12.80
CA PRO A 287 8.68 -7.63 13.78
C PRO A 287 7.68 -6.46 13.79
N TYR A 288 6.48 -6.72 14.29
CA TYR A 288 5.40 -5.73 14.34
C TYR A 288 4.94 -5.45 15.78
N VAL A 289 4.41 -4.24 15.97
CA VAL A 289 3.67 -3.82 17.16
C VAL A 289 2.26 -3.42 16.73
N PHE A 290 1.27 -3.74 17.56
CA PHE A 290 -0.13 -3.35 17.35
C PHE A 290 -0.68 -2.61 18.56
N PHE A 291 -1.47 -1.57 18.30
CA PHE A 291 -2.40 -1.03 19.27
C PHE A 291 -3.74 -1.74 19.11
N THR A 292 -3.92 -2.75 19.95
CA THR A 292 -5.11 -3.59 19.98
C THR A 292 -6.22 -2.96 20.81
N ASN A 293 -7.47 -3.37 20.56
CA ASN A 293 -8.65 -2.83 21.23
C ASN A 293 -9.37 -3.88 22.11
N GLY A 294 -8.62 -4.80 22.71
CA GLY A 294 -9.18 -5.86 23.55
C GLY A 294 -9.73 -7.08 22.81
N ARG A 295 -9.87 -7.00 21.48
CA ARG A 295 -10.33 -8.13 20.66
C ARG A 295 -9.38 -9.32 20.81
N PHE A 296 -9.96 -10.52 20.82
CA PHE A 296 -9.20 -11.78 20.97
C PHE A 296 -8.41 -11.87 22.29
N GLY A 297 -8.86 -11.21 23.36
CA GLY A 297 -8.19 -11.24 24.66
C GLY A 297 -6.85 -10.49 24.69
N THR A 298 -6.63 -9.60 23.73
CA THR A 298 -5.44 -8.73 23.68
C THR A 298 -5.56 -7.56 24.66
N THR A 299 -4.47 -6.84 24.91
CA THR A 299 -4.50 -5.59 25.67
C THR A 299 -5.47 -4.60 25.01
N ASN A 300 -6.28 -3.91 25.80
CA ASN A 300 -7.21 -2.91 25.26
C ASN A 300 -6.61 -1.51 25.39
N TYR A 301 -6.07 -0.99 24.28
CA TYR A 301 -5.60 0.39 24.17
C TYR A 301 -6.70 1.36 23.74
N TYR A 302 -7.96 0.92 23.67
CA TYR A 302 -9.17 1.65 23.26
C TYR A 302 -9.21 2.13 21.81
N GLN A 303 -8.07 2.52 21.24
CA GLN A 303 -7.91 2.96 19.85
C GLN A 303 -6.96 2.07 19.07
N LYS A 304 -7.22 1.96 17.77
CA LYS A 304 -6.42 1.15 16.82
C LYS A 304 -5.40 1.96 16.03
N ASP A 305 -5.57 3.27 16.00
CA ASP A 305 -4.76 4.24 15.28
C ASP A 305 -4.06 5.17 16.29
N LEU A 306 -2.77 5.43 16.07
CA LEU A 306 -1.92 6.20 16.99
C LEU A 306 -2.41 7.64 17.17
N THR A 307 -2.85 8.25 16.06
CA THR A 307 -3.30 9.64 16.05
C THR A 307 -4.70 9.78 16.62
N ASP A 308 -5.55 8.76 16.48
CA ASP A 308 -6.84 8.70 17.15
C ASP A 308 -6.68 8.48 18.66
N PHE A 309 -5.68 7.67 19.08
CA PHE A 309 -5.31 7.55 20.49
C PHE A 309 -4.88 8.90 21.06
N TYR A 310 -3.98 9.63 20.38
CA TYR A 310 -3.56 10.97 20.80
C TYR A 310 -4.76 11.92 20.92
N LYS A 311 -5.65 11.91 19.93
CA LYS A 311 -6.82 12.79 19.91
C LYS A 311 -7.76 12.52 21.08
N MET A 312 -7.87 11.25 21.51
CA MET A 312 -8.75 10.84 22.60
C MET A 312 -8.15 11.10 23.99
N PHE A 313 -6.88 10.73 24.19
CA PHE A 313 -6.27 10.70 25.51
C PHE A 313 -5.27 11.83 25.74
N GLY A 314 -4.63 12.33 24.67
CA GLY A 314 -3.66 13.41 24.76
C GLY A 314 -2.21 12.94 24.79
N ARG A 315 -1.32 13.90 25.09
CA ARG A 315 0.13 13.74 24.93
C ARG A 315 0.75 12.84 26.01
N LEU A 316 0.30 12.94 27.25
CA LEU A 316 0.92 12.24 28.39
C LEU A 316 0.65 10.74 28.30
N GLU A 317 -0.58 10.37 28.03
CA GLU A 317 -1.03 8.99 27.88
C GLU A 317 -0.35 8.32 26.68
N LEU A 318 -0.18 9.05 25.58
CA LEU A 318 0.56 8.53 24.44
C LEU A 318 2.06 8.38 24.76
N HIS A 319 2.63 9.30 25.54
CA HIS A 319 4.02 9.20 26.00
C HIS A 319 4.27 7.91 26.79
N ASP A 320 3.40 7.63 27.76
CA ASP A 320 3.49 6.42 28.59
C ASP A 320 3.34 5.15 27.76
N LEU A 321 2.39 5.14 26.83
CA LEU A 321 2.16 4.03 25.91
C LEU A 321 3.38 3.76 25.02
N ILE A 322 3.99 4.82 24.48
CA ILE A 322 5.23 4.71 23.69
C ILE A 322 6.36 4.16 24.56
N HIS A 323 6.50 4.61 25.81
CA HIS A 323 7.54 4.14 26.72
C HIS A 323 7.41 2.64 27.03
N ILE A 324 6.20 2.17 27.32
CA ILE A 324 5.92 0.74 27.56
C ILE A 324 6.22 -0.07 26.30
N SER A 325 5.75 0.41 25.14
CA SER A 325 5.97 -0.25 23.86
C SER A 325 7.45 -0.35 23.51
N TYR A 326 8.22 0.71 23.76
CA TYR A 326 9.67 0.74 23.55
C TYR A 326 10.40 -0.29 24.43
N ALA A 327 10.02 -0.42 25.69
CA ALA A 327 10.59 -1.42 26.59
C ALA A 327 10.34 -2.86 26.09
N HIS A 328 9.12 -3.14 25.61
CA HIS A 328 8.79 -4.45 25.02
C HIS A 328 9.60 -4.73 23.75
N ILE A 329 9.73 -3.76 22.84
CA ILE A 329 10.54 -3.90 21.62
C ILE A 329 11.99 -4.21 22.00
N LYS A 330 12.56 -3.47 22.94
CA LYS A 330 13.95 -3.66 23.39
C LYS A 330 14.16 -5.07 23.96
N ASN A 331 13.24 -5.57 24.78
CA ASN A 331 13.32 -6.91 25.35
C ASN A 331 13.22 -7.99 24.26
N PHE A 332 12.31 -7.83 23.29
CA PHE A 332 12.19 -8.74 22.16
C PHE A 332 13.51 -8.87 21.39
N TYR A 333 14.11 -7.74 21.02
CA TYR A 333 15.39 -7.74 20.29
C TYR A 333 16.55 -8.28 21.11
N TYR A 334 16.62 -7.95 22.41
CA TYR A 334 17.62 -8.49 23.32
C TYR A 334 17.54 -10.03 23.38
N THR A 335 16.34 -10.58 23.54
CA THR A 335 16.10 -12.01 23.62
C THR A 335 16.51 -12.73 22.33
N GLN A 336 16.16 -12.18 21.15
CA GLN A 336 16.53 -12.75 19.85
C GLN A 336 18.05 -12.85 19.66
N LEU A 337 18.80 -11.81 20.06
CA LEU A 337 20.27 -11.81 20.02
C LEU A 337 20.88 -12.87 20.95
N HIS A 338 20.29 -13.09 22.13
CA HIS A 338 20.81 -14.03 23.13
C HIS A 338 20.45 -15.49 22.81
N SER A 339 19.26 -15.73 22.25
CA SER A 339 18.89 -17.03 21.70
C SER A 339 19.72 -17.43 20.49
N ALA A 340 20.15 -16.46 19.67
CA ALA A 340 21.02 -16.71 18.52
C ALA A 340 22.50 -16.94 18.90
N SER A 341 22.93 -16.49 20.08
CA SER A 341 24.31 -16.64 20.58
C SER A 341 24.51 -17.84 21.51
N GLY A 342 23.47 -18.64 21.78
CA GLY A 342 23.57 -19.86 22.59
C GLY A 342 23.81 -19.60 24.09
N ILE A 343 23.59 -18.38 24.56
CA ILE A 343 23.76 -18.01 25.97
C ILE A 343 22.37 -17.88 26.60
N GLU A 344 21.97 -18.88 27.39
CA GLU A 344 20.74 -18.81 28.16
C GLU A 344 20.76 -17.62 29.13
N PRO A 345 19.75 -16.73 29.10
CA PRO A 345 19.64 -15.68 30.10
C PRO A 345 19.35 -16.30 31.47
N LYS A 346 20.25 -16.07 32.44
CA LYS A 346 20.01 -16.40 33.85
C LYS A 346 18.75 -15.67 34.32
N THR A 347 17.68 -16.42 34.51
CA THR A 347 16.42 -15.94 35.08
C THR A 347 16.65 -15.42 36.49
N LYS A 348 16.51 -14.11 36.70
CA LYS A 348 16.28 -13.52 38.01
C LYS A 348 14.80 -13.20 38.17
N GLY A 349 14.15 -14.00 39.01
CA GLY A 349 13.00 -13.69 39.87
C GLY A 349 11.88 -12.79 39.34
N ASN A 350 10.71 -13.39 39.17
CA ASN A 350 9.41 -12.72 39.16
C ASN A 350 9.31 -11.59 40.19
N ILE A 351 8.97 -10.38 39.74
CA ILE A 351 8.31 -9.37 40.56
C ILE A 351 7.08 -8.90 39.77
N LEU A 352 5.96 -9.59 40.00
CA LEU A 352 4.62 -9.04 39.79
C LEU A 352 4.35 -8.06 40.94
N PRO A 353 3.95 -6.80 40.69
CA PRO A 353 3.31 -6.02 41.73
C PRO A 353 1.88 -6.55 41.92
N LYS A 354 1.62 -7.07 43.13
CA LYS A 354 0.28 -7.32 43.65
C LYS A 354 -0.47 -5.98 43.68
N GLY A 355 -1.75 -6.03 43.34
CA GLY A 355 -2.57 -4.87 43.04
C GLY A 355 -2.79 -3.86 44.16
N CYS A 356 -3.37 -2.75 43.73
CA CYS A 356 -4.41 -2.01 44.43
C CYS A 356 -5.25 -1.28 43.37
#